data_AF-A0A7K8Z1H3-F1
#
_entry.id   AF-A0A7K8Z1H3-F1
#
_cell.length_a   1.000
_cell.length_b   1.000
_cell.length_c   1.000
_cell.angle_alpha   90.00
_cell.angle_beta   90.00
_cell.angle_gamma   90.00
#
_symmetry.space_group_name_H-M   'P 1'
#
loop_
_entity.id
_entity.type
_entity.pdbx_description
1 polymer ?
#
loop_
_entity_poly.entity_id
_entity_poly.type
_entity_poly.pdbx_seq_one_letter_code
_entity_poly.pdbx_strand_id
1 'polypeptide(L)'
;RCAGRVEVFHSGKWGTVCDDYFNLRSANVVCRQLNCGQAVSILGLSYFGPSGKDIQLDDVRCRGSESHLWDCRHAGWGRHNCGHNEDVGVICSDQLCQHLGHTPLTRGTASFSTALPTRLAGGDQCAGRVELYFNGSWGTVCDDSWDLEDAQVVCRSLGCG
;
A
#
# COMPACT_ATOMS: atom_id res chain seq x y z
N ARG A 1 -3.83 -4.82 -4.15
CA ARG A 1 -3.67 -3.75 -5.17
C ARG A 1 -3.29 -2.48 -4.39
N CYS A 2 -2.68 -1.44 -4.98
CA CYS A 2 -2.27 -0.22 -4.24
C CYS A 2 -1.12 -0.35 -3.22
N ALA A 3 -0.23 -1.33 -3.40
CA ALA A 3 1.05 -1.40 -2.69
C ALA A 3 2.14 -1.90 -3.64
N GLY A 4 3.34 -1.37 -3.53
CA GLY A 4 4.46 -1.76 -4.38
C GLY A 4 5.61 -0.77 -4.39
N ARG A 5 6.67 -1.12 -5.11
CA ARG A 5 7.78 -0.21 -5.42
C ARG A 5 7.27 0.96 -6.26
N VAL A 6 7.75 2.15 -5.96
CA VAL A 6 7.48 3.34 -6.76
C VAL A 6 8.40 3.35 -7.97
N GLU A 7 7.79 3.39 -9.15
CA GLU A 7 8.51 3.55 -10.42
C GLU A 7 7.88 4.67 -11.23
N VAL A 8 8.72 5.42 -11.95
CA VAL A 8 8.31 6.53 -12.81
C VAL A 8 8.79 6.30 -14.23
N PHE A 9 8.01 6.75 -15.21
CA PHE A 9 8.36 6.67 -16.62
C PHE A 9 8.87 8.01 -17.12
N HIS A 10 10.12 8.03 -17.60
CA HIS A 10 10.76 9.24 -18.12
C HIS A 10 11.66 8.90 -19.30
N SER A 11 11.61 9.73 -20.36
CA SER A 11 12.45 9.57 -21.56
C SER A 11 12.43 8.15 -22.16
N GLY A 12 11.25 7.52 -22.21
CA GLY A 12 11.06 6.22 -22.87
C GLY A 12 11.39 5.00 -21.99
N LYS A 13 11.78 5.18 -20.73
CA LYS A 13 12.13 4.07 -19.83
C LYS A 13 11.48 4.20 -18.45
N TRP A 14 11.22 3.05 -17.83
CA TRP A 14 10.83 2.95 -16.43
C TRP A 14 12.06 2.96 -15.54
N GLY A 15 11.95 3.58 -14.37
CA GLY A 15 12.98 3.49 -13.35
C GLY A 15 12.45 3.79 -11.96
N THR A 16 13.28 3.55 -10.95
CA THR A 16 12.88 3.56 -9.54
C THR A 16 13.09 4.92 -8.90
N VAL A 17 12.64 5.05 -7.65
CA VAL A 17 12.76 6.26 -6.85
C VAL A 17 13.51 5.90 -5.56
N CYS A 18 14.53 6.69 -5.21
CA CYS A 18 15.28 6.54 -3.97
C CYS A 18 14.45 6.96 -2.75
N ASP A 19 14.68 6.33 -1.60
CA ASP A 19 14.01 6.63 -0.33
C ASP A 19 14.56 7.87 0.41
N ASP A 20 15.68 8.44 -0.04
CA ASP A 20 16.26 9.67 0.48
C ASP A 20 15.27 10.84 0.46
N TYR A 21 14.97 11.37 1.66
CA TYR A 21 13.96 12.40 1.94
C TYR A 21 12.51 12.07 1.53
N PHE A 22 12.27 10.86 1.01
CA PHE A 22 10.95 10.39 0.65
C PHE A 22 10.14 10.16 1.93
N ASN A 23 9.03 10.88 2.06
CA ASN A 23 8.21 10.88 3.29
C ASN A 23 6.73 10.76 2.97
N LEU A 24 5.88 10.72 4.02
CA LEU A 24 4.44 10.46 3.86
C LEU A 24 3.72 11.48 2.97
N ARG A 25 4.26 12.69 2.80
CA ARG A 25 3.72 13.66 1.83
C ARG A 25 3.99 13.21 0.39
N SER A 26 5.20 12.74 0.11
CA SER A 26 5.57 12.17 -1.18
C SER A 26 4.77 10.91 -1.48
N ALA A 27 4.61 10.02 -0.49
CA ALA A 27 3.76 8.83 -0.62
C ALA A 27 2.29 9.19 -0.91
N ASN A 28 1.74 10.22 -0.25
CA ASN A 28 0.38 10.67 -0.49
C ASN A 28 0.16 11.19 -1.92
N VAL A 29 1.17 11.87 -2.50
CA VAL A 29 1.13 12.24 -3.92
C VAL A 29 1.05 11.00 -4.80
N VAL A 30 1.86 9.96 -4.54
CA VAL A 30 1.80 8.69 -5.30
C VAL A 30 0.42 8.01 -5.16
N CYS A 31 -0.07 7.85 -3.93
CA CYS A 31 -1.34 7.18 -3.67
C CYS A 31 -2.52 7.92 -4.31
N ARG A 32 -2.52 9.26 -4.27
CA ARG A 32 -3.53 10.07 -4.95
C ARG A 32 -3.39 10.01 -6.46
N GLN A 33 -2.18 10.09 -6.99
CA GLN A 33 -1.88 10.01 -8.43
C GLN A 33 -2.38 8.67 -9.03
N LEU A 34 -2.26 7.58 -8.27
CA LEU A 34 -2.72 6.25 -8.67
C LEU A 34 -4.19 5.96 -8.32
N ASN A 35 -4.91 6.94 -7.77
CA ASN A 35 -6.28 6.78 -7.29
C ASN A 35 -6.44 5.62 -6.29
N CYS A 36 -5.49 5.51 -5.35
CA CYS A 36 -5.35 4.45 -4.36
C CYS A 36 -5.64 4.92 -2.92
N GLY A 37 -6.29 6.08 -2.77
CA GLY A 37 -6.59 6.66 -1.46
C GLY A 37 -5.40 7.42 -0.85
N GLN A 38 -5.20 7.29 0.46
CA GLN A 38 -4.13 7.97 1.21
C GLN A 38 -2.93 7.03 1.42
N ALA A 39 -1.77 7.60 1.67
CA ALA A 39 -0.59 6.82 2.05
C ALA A 39 -0.71 6.34 3.49
N VAL A 40 -0.56 5.03 3.66
CA VAL A 40 -0.54 4.35 4.96
C VAL A 40 0.89 4.19 5.44
N SER A 41 1.79 3.73 4.56
CA SER A 41 3.18 3.45 4.94
C SER A 41 4.16 3.62 3.78
N ILE A 42 5.42 3.79 4.13
CA ILE A 42 6.58 3.86 3.23
C ILE A 42 7.50 2.71 3.60
N LEU A 43 7.96 2.02 2.57
CA LEU A 43 8.85 0.87 2.69
C LEU A 43 10.16 1.23 2.00
N GLY A 44 11.25 1.33 2.76
CA GLY A 44 12.60 1.49 2.21
C GLY A 44 13.28 0.14 1.95
N LEU A 45 14.60 0.18 1.82
CA LEU A 45 15.46 -1.02 1.79
C LEU A 45 15.18 -2.02 0.65
N SER A 46 14.58 -1.56 -0.46
CA SER A 46 14.16 -2.44 -1.56
C SER A 46 13.23 -3.57 -1.09
N TYR A 47 12.27 -3.27 -0.21
CA TYR A 47 11.33 -4.25 0.35
C TYR A 47 10.69 -5.18 -0.70
N PHE A 48 10.42 -4.65 -1.89
CA PHE A 48 9.85 -5.41 -3.02
C PHE A 48 10.89 -6.12 -3.90
N GLY A 49 12.14 -6.24 -3.47
CA GLY A 49 13.27 -6.86 -4.19
C GLY A 49 13.93 -5.94 -5.23
N PRO A 50 15.08 -6.31 -5.82
CA PRO A 50 15.78 -5.47 -6.80
C PRO A 50 14.99 -5.35 -8.12
N SER A 51 14.96 -4.14 -8.71
CA SER A 51 14.24 -3.88 -9.98
C SER A 51 15.10 -4.09 -11.24
N GLY A 52 16.43 -3.93 -11.12
CA GLY A 52 17.37 -3.92 -12.26
C GLY A 52 17.16 -2.76 -13.24
N LYS A 53 16.36 -1.75 -12.88
CA LYS A 53 16.05 -0.56 -13.69
C LYS A 53 16.83 0.64 -13.15
N ASP A 54 17.14 1.64 -13.97
CA ASP A 54 17.82 2.85 -13.49
C ASP A 54 17.01 3.57 -12.38
N ILE A 55 17.70 4.23 -11.45
CA ILE A 55 17.06 5.14 -10.49
C ILE A 55 16.82 6.49 -11.19
N GLN A 56 15.57 6.93 -11.20
CA GLN A 56 15.14 8.14 -11.93
C GLN A 56 15.04 9.37 -11.05
N LEU A 57 14.62 9.20 -9.80
CA LEU A 57 14.39 10.28 -8.86
C LEU A 57 15.08 10.01 -7.53
N ASP A 58 15.59 11.07 -6.94
CA ASP A 58 16.28 11.13 -5.66
C ASP A 58 15.96 12.49 -4.99
N ASP A 59 16.12 12.57 -3.67
CA ASP A 59 15.85 13.76 -2.87
C ASP A 59 14.40 14.26 -3.00
N VAL A 60 13.43 13.36 -3.13
CA VAL A 60 12.04 13.71 -3.47
C VAL A 60 11.32 14.35 -2.27
N ARG A 61 11.07 15.65 -2.35
CA ARG A 61 10.49 16.49 -1.31
C ARG A 61 9.21 17.15 -1.79
N CYS A 62 8.09 16.47 -1.58
CA CYS A 62 6.76 17.00 -1.90
C CYS A 62 6.23 17.91 -0.78
N ARG A 63 5.46 18.92 -1.17
CA ARG A 63 4.60 19.71 -0.29
C ARG A 63 3.35 18.92 0.11
N GLY A 64 2.89 18.03 -0.77
CA GLY A 64 1.70 17.17 -0.64
C GLY A 64 0.57 17.54 -1.60
N SER A 65 0.66 18.71 -2.25
CA SER A 65 -0.35 19.25 -3.18
C SER A 65 -0.04 18.99 -4.65
N GLU A 66 1.14 18.47 -4.96
CA GLU A 66 1.60 18.18 -6.32
C GLU A 66 0.73 17.14 -7.02
N SER A 67 0.43 17.32 -8.31
CA SER A 67 -0.44 16.36 -9.02
C SER A 67 0.27 15.05 -9.33
N HIS A 68 1.58 15.11 -9.59
CA HIS A 68 2.41 13.95 -9.85
C HIS A 68 3.69 13.99 -9.01
N LEU A 69 4.27 12.81 -8.80
CA LEU A 69 5.51 12.68 -8.02
C LEU A 69 6.68 13.49 -8.60
N TRP A 70 6.77 13.57 -9.92
CA TRP A 70 7.82 14.32 -10.62
C TRP A 70 7.60 15.84 -10.64
N ASP A 71 6.46 16.34 -10.16
CA ASP A 71 6.24 17.77 -9.97
C ASP A 71 6.83 18.26 -8.62
N CYS A 72 7.19 17.32 -7.73
CA CYS A 72 7.83 17.63 -6.45
C CYS A 72 9.27 18.09 -6.65
N ARG A 73 9.82 18.80 -5.66
CA ARG A 73 11.25 19.11 -5.65
C ARG A 73 12.05 17.81 -5.57
N HIS A 74 13.05 17.64 -6.44
CA HIS A 74 13.93 16.47 -6.50
C HIS A 74 15.33 16.87 -7.02
N ALA A 75 16.33 15.99 -6.91
CA ALA A 75 17.73 16.27 -7.33
C ALA A 75 17.92 16.47 -8.84
N GLY A 76 16.99 15.97 -9.64
CA GLY A 76 17.00 16.00 -11.11
C GLY A 76 16.88 14.59 -11.69
N TRP A 77 16.40 14.45 -12.94
CA TRP A 77 16.22 13.16 -13.58
C TRP A 77 17.55 12.39 -13.73
N GLY A 78 17.58 11.16 -13.21
CA GLY A 78 18.76 10.28 -13.25
C GLY A 78 19.95 10.78 -12.43
N ARG A 79 19.78 11.83 -11.61
CA ARG A 79 20.83 12.35 -10.73
C ARG A 79 20.58 11.84 -9.32
N HIS A 80 21.37 10.87 -8.90
CA HIS A 80 21.28 10.24 -7.58
C HIS A 80 22.66 9.76 -7.11
N ASN A 81 22.80 9.52 -5.81
CA ASN A 81 23.91 8.78 -5.22
C ASN A 81 23.48 7.44 -4.62
N CYS A 82 22.22 7.05 -4.80
CA CYS A 82 21.64 5.83 -4.25
C CYS A 82 21.98 4.55 -5.02
N GLY A 83 21.87 3.41 -4.34
CA GLY A 83 21.79 2.06 -4.92
C GLY A 83 20.36 1.48 -4.87
N HIS A 84 20.12 0.34 -5.54
CA HIS A 84 18.77 -0.27 -5.55
C HIS A 84 18.30 -0.84 -4.22
N ASN A 85 19.20 -0.97 -3.26
CA ASN A 85 18.86 -1.21 -1.86
C ASN A 85 18.14 0.00 -1.23
N GLU A 86 18.00 1.13 -1.91
CA GLU A 86 17.30 2.33 -1.45
C GLU A 86 16.05 2.61 -2.29
N ASP A 87 15.63 1.66 -3.15
CA ASP A 87 14.38 1.78 -3.89
C ASP A 87 13.18 1.85 -2.93
N VAL A 88 12.40 2.92 -3.03
CA VAL A 88 11.23 3.15 -2.17
C VAL A 88 9.98 2.41 -2.66
N GLY A 89 9.20 1.91 -1.72
CA GLY A 89 7.86 1.40 -1.91
C GLY A 89 6.84 2.14 -1.06
N VAL A 90 5.58 2.05 -1.46
CA VAL A 90 4.45 2.64 -0.72
C VAL A 90 3.36 1.62 -0.50
N ILE A 91 2.65 1.78 0.61
CA ILE A 91 1.35 1.14 0.87
C ILE A 91 0.32 2.24 0.94
N CYS A 92 -0.74 2.14 0.13
CA CYS A 92 -1.88 3.04 0.17
C CYS A 92 -3.10 2.34 0.78
N SER A 93 -4.07 3.13 1.24
CA SER A 93 -5.28 2.64 1.93
C SER A 93 -6.22 1.82 1.04
N ASP A 94 -6.00 1.82 -0.28
CA ASP A 94 -6.97 1.38 -1.29
C ASP A 94 -8.25 2.24 -1.22
N GLN A 95 -8.97 2.41 -2.34
CA GLN A 95 -10.27 3.11 -2.30
C GLN A 95 -11.37 2.24 -1.69
N LEU A 96 -11.13 0.93 -1.55
CA LEU A 96 -12.09 0.00 -0.98
C LEU A 96 -12.40 0.28 0.50
N CYS A 97 -11.43 0.78 1.27
CA CYS A 97 -11.65 1.15 2.69
C CYS A 97 -12.52 2.43 2.85
N GLN A 98 -12.66 3.27 1.82
CA GLN A 98 -13.60 4.42 1.86
C GLN A 98 -15.03 4.06 1.50
N HIS A 99 -15.25 3.06 0.65
CA HIS A 99 -16.60 2.64 0.25
C HIS A 99 -17.25 1.64 1.22
N LEU A 100 -16.47 0.83 1.93
CA LEU A 100 -17.01 -0.18 2.85
C LEU A 100 -17.16 0.33 4.30
N GLY A 101 -16.53 1.45 4.66
CA GLY A 101 -16.63 2.07 5.99
C GLY A 101 -17.79 3.06 6.18
N HIS A 102 -18.59 3.34 5.15
CA HIS A 102 -19.65 4.37 5.19
C HIS A 102 -21.05 3.90 4.78
N THR A 103 -21.30 2.60 4.59
CA THR A 103 -22.68 2.11 4.57
C THR A 103 -23.12 1.87 6.00
N PRO A 104 -24.02 2.70 6.58
CA PRO A 104 -24.67 2.32 7.82
C PRO A 104 -25.38 0.99 7.56
N LEU A 105 -25.02 -0.06 8.29
CA LEU A 105 -25.78 -1.30 8.31
C LEU A 105 -27.16 -0.97 8.87
N THR A 106 -28.08 -0.57 8.00
CA THR A 106 -29.50 -0.49 8.33
C THR A 106 -29.90 -1.88 8.77
N ARG A 107 -30.44 -1.94 10.00
CA ARG A 107 -30.96 -3.11 10.70
C ARG A 107 -32.06 -3.78 9.87
N GLY A 108 -31.65 -4.51 8.84
CA GLY A 108 -32.49 -5.27 7.93
C GLY A 108 -32.25 -6.75 8.18
N THR A 109 -33.32 -7.46 8.51
CA THR A 109 -33.38 -8.91 8.62
C THR A 109 -33.06 -9.57 7.28
N ALA A 110 -31.78 -9.76 7.00
CA ALA A 110 -31.31 -10.65 5.95
C ALA A 110 -30.36 -11.65 6.58
N SER A 111 -30.83 -12.89 6.70
CA SER A 111 -30.01 -14.05 7.07
C SER A 111 -29.03 -14.30 5.94
N PHE A 112 -27.88 -13.66 6.05
CA PHE A 112 -26.73 -13.88 5.20
C PHE A 112 -25.78 -14.80 5.95
N SER A 113 -25.65 -16.04 5.50
CA SER A 113 -24.50 -16.87 5.86
C SER A 113 -23.29 -16.30 5.10
N THR A 114 -22.62 -15.29 5.66
CA THR A 114 -21.60 -14.48 4.93
C THR A 114 -20.30 -14.32 5.70
N ALA A 115 -19.65 -15.43 6.02
CA ALA A 115 -18.21 -15.36 6.25
C ALA A 115 -17.53 -15.32 4.88
N LEU A 116 -16.95 -14.19 4.50
CA LEU A 116 -16.02 -14.16 3.36
C LEU A 116 -14.90 -15.17 3.65
N PRO A 117 -14.43 -15.95 2.66
CA PRO A 117 -13.28 -16.81 2.87
C PRO A 117 -12.08 -15.99 3.38
N THR A 118 -11.52 -16.38 4.52
CA THR A 118 -10.42 -15.70 5.20
C THR A 118 -9.17 -16.59 5.17
N ARG A 119 -7.99 -15.99 5.02
CA ARG A 119 -6.71 -16.69 5.18
C ARG A 119 -5.65 -15.80 5.81
N LEU A 120 -4.59 -16.43 6.33
CA LEU A 120 -3.37 -15.75 6.73
C LEU A 120 -2.29 -15.99 5.67
N ALA A 121 -1.66 -14.91 5.20
CA ALA A 121 -0.64 -14.95 4.15
C ALA A 121 0.73 -14.50 4.68
N GLY A 122 1.81 -15.12 4.20
CA GLY A 122 3.18 -14.75 4.55
C GLY A 122 3.68 -15.26 5.91
N GLY A 123 2.98 -16.21 6.53
CA GLY A 123 3.38 -16.87 7.77
C GLY A 123 2.97 -18.34 7.76
N ASP A 124 2.30 -18.79 8.83
CA ASP A 124 1.78 -20.16 8.98
C ASP A 124 0.23 -20.18 9.02
N GLN A 125 -0.35 -21.32 9.42
CA GLN A 125 -1.80 -21.49 9.47
C GLN A 125 -2.51 -20.63 10.53
N CYS A 126 -1.79 -20.10 11.53
CA CYS A 126 -2.33 -19.30 12.63
C CYS A 126 -1.62 -17.95 12.84
N ALA A 127 -0.65 -17.60 12.00
CA ALA A 127 0.01 -16.30 12.00
C ALA A 127 0.26 -15.81 10.57
N GLY A 128 -0.04 -14.54 10.30
CA GLY A 128 0.24 -13.91 9.02
C GLY A 128 -0.61 -12.67 8.79
N ARG A 129 -0.51 -12.11 7.58
CA ARG A 129 -1.35 -11.00 7.14
C ARG A 129 -2.77 -11.49 6.85
N VAL A 130 -3.77 -10.82 7.40
CA VAL A 130 -5.19 -11.15 7.17
C VAL A 130 -5.58 -10.78 5.72
N GLU A 131 -6.09 -11.77 5.00
CA GLU A 131 -6.63 -11.60 3.66
C GLU A 131 -8.06 -12.15 3.56
N LEU A 132 -8.93 -11.40 2.86
CA LEU A 132 -10.33 -11.74 2.62
C LEU A 132 -10.57 -11.96 1.13
N TYR A 133 -11.35 -12.98 0.76
CA TYR A 133 -11.76 -13.21 -0.61
C TYR A 133 -13.07 -12.49 -0.92
N PHE A 134 -13.00 -11.48 -1.78
CA PHE A 134 -14.15 -10.67 -2.18
C PHE A 134 -14.11 -10.37 -3.69
N ASN A 135 -15.25 -10.48 -4.35
CA ASN A 135 -15.44 -10.18 -5.78
C ASN A 135 -14.37 -10.81 -6.71
N GLY A 136 -14.07 -12.09 -6.49
CA GLY A 136 -13.15 -12.84 -7.34
C GLY A 136 -11.66 -12.67 -6.99
N SER A 137 -11.31 -11.89 -5.96
CA SER A 137 -9.92 -11.57 -5.62
C SER A 137 -9.63 -11.59 -4.13
N TRP A 138 -8.37 -11.85 -3.76
CA TRP A 138 -7.88 -11.71 -2.39
C TRP A 138 -7.44 -10.27 -2.12
N GLY A 139 -8.00 -9.67 -1.07
CA GLY A 139 -7.66 -8.34 -0.58
C GLY A 139 -7.12 -8.39 0.85
N THR A 140 -6.43 -7.32 1.28
CA THR A 140 -5.90 -7.15 2.64
C THR A 140 -6.86 -6.35 3.50
N VAL A 141 -6.79 -6.51 4.82
CA VAL A 141 -7.54 -5.70 5.78
C VAL A 141 -6.74 -4.45 6.16
N CYS A 142 -7.40 -3.29 6.23
CA CYS A 142 -6.81 -2.04 6.71
C CYS A 142 -6.50 -2.14 8.22
N ASP A 143 -5.37 -1.61 8.65
CA ASP A 143 -4.92 -1.63 10.06
C ASP A 143 -5.41 -0.42 10.87
N ASP A 144 -6.03 0.56 10.22
CA ASP A 144 -6.66 1.71 10.88
C ASP A 144 -7.69 1.21 11.90
N SER A 145 -7.37 1.36 13.18
CA SER A 145 -8.17 0.88 14.32
C SER A 145 -8.27 -0.64 14.46
N TRP A 146 -7.40 -1.42 13.79
CA TRP A 146 -7.29 -2.85 14.03
C TRP A 146 -6.77 -3.14 15.44
N ASP A 147 -7.57 -3.85 16.23
CA ASP A 147 -7.22 -4.16 17.61
C ASP A 147 -7.22 -5.68 17.92
N LEU A 148 -7.10 -6.01 19.21
CA LEU A 148 -7.09 -7.41 19.66
C LEU A 148 -8.46 -8.06 19.52
N GLU A 149 -9.55 -7.30 19.57
CA GLU A 149 -10.90 -7.84 19.38
C GLU A 149 -11.09 -8.26 17.92
N ASP A 150 -10.59 -7.46 16.98
CA ASP A 150 -10.57 -7.81 15.55
C ASP A 150 -9.73 -9.06 15.27
N ALA A 151 -8.54 -9.13 15.87
CA ALA A 151 -7.66 -10.30 15.75
C ALA A 151 -8.31 -11.57 16.32
N GLN A 152 -9.02 -11.48 17.44
CA GLN A 152 -9.74 -12.61 18.02
C GLN A 152 -10.84 -13.13 17.10
N VAL A 153 -11.52 -12.27 16.35
CA VAL A 153 -12.51 -12.71 15.35
C VAL A 153 -11.85 -13.55 14.26
N VAL A 154 -10.68 -13.12 13.76
CA VAL A 154 -9.95 -13.87 12.74
C VAL A 154 -9.44 -15.20 13.28
N CYS A 155 -8.78 -15.20 14.44
CA CYS A 155 -8.27 -16.42 15.08
C CYS A 155 -9.38 -17.44 15.31
N ARG A 156 -10.53 -17.00 15.82
CA ARG A 156 -11.70 -17.85 16.04
C ARG A 156 -12.23 -18.43 14.73
N SER A 157 -12.30 -17.62 13.67
CA SER A 157 -12.80 -18.05 12.37
C SER A 157 -11.92 -19.09 11.68
N LEU A 158 -10.61 -19.06 11.96
CA LEU A 158 -9.61 -19.96 11.37
C LEU A 158 -9.31 -21.18 12.25
N GLY A 159 -9.92 -21.29 13.44
CA GLY A 159 -9.67 -22.40 14.37
C GLY A 159 -8.31 -22.29 15.09
N CYS A 160 -7.82 -21.07 15.29
CA CYS A 160 -6.51 -20.77 15.88
C CYS A 160 -6.59 -20.23 17.33
N GLY A 161 -7.78 -20.19 17.93
CA GLY A 161 -8.01 -19.72 19.31
C GLY A 161 -9.27 -18.88 19.46
#